data_AF-A0A6G4XTY0-F1
#
_entry.id   AF-A0A6G4XTY0-F1
#
_cell.length_a   1.000
_cell.length_b   1.000
_cell.length_c   1.000
_cell.angle_alpha   90.00
_cell.angle_beta   90.00
_cell.angle_gamma   90.00
#
_symmetry.space_group_name_H-M   'P 1'
#
loop_
_entity.id
_entity.type
_entity.pdbx_description
1 polymer ?
#
loop_
_entity_poly.entity_id
_entity_poly.type
_entity_poly.pdbx_seq_one_letter_code
_entity_poly.pdbx_strand_id
1 'polypeptide(L)'
;MTTMTARELGGITVSALGLGCWAVGGEWWDTAGQPLGWGKVDDEESVRAVRRALDLGITFFDTADAYGAGHSERVLGKALGKRRDEAVIATKWGNVFDEETRTLIGGDDSPAYQRQALTASLRRLGTDRIDLYQLHLSDADPERAARLREQCEEFIREGLIRSYAWSTDDPVRARVFAQGEGCVAVQHRCNVLQDAPELLALCEELELASVNRSPLAMGLLTGKYADGSAPGAGDIRSAPPEWLPGFSQGGAPDKAWLERVDAVREILTGGGRTLAQGALGWLWARSPRTIPIPGFRTVAQVEQNAGALAYGPLTGEQLREVEEILARTKD
;
A
#
# COMPACT_ATOMS: atom_id res chain seq x y z
N MET A 1 8.66 14.80 -21.65
CA MET A 1 8.85 14.94 -20.18
C MET A 1 7.72 14.30 -19.36
N THR A 2 6.78 13.57 -19.98
CA THR A 2 5.56 13.04 -19.33
C THR A 2 5.67 11.61 -18.78
N THR A 3 6.77 10.88 -19.02
CA THR A 3 6.88 9.45 -18.70
C THR A 3 7.31 9.13 -17.26
N MET A 4 7.98 10.06 -16.54
CA MET A 4 8.47 9.75 -15.19
C MET A 4 7.37 9.70 -14.12
N THR A 5 6.27 10.44 -14.33
CA THR A 5 5.19 10.60 -13.35
C THR A 5 4.01 9.66 -13.56
N ALA A 6 4.07 8.77 -14.56
CA ALA A 6 3.01 7.82 -14.87
C ALA A 6 3.50 6.37 -14.83
N ARG A 7 2.60 5.43 -14.57
CA ARG A 7 2.85 3.98 -14.54
C ARG A 7 1.68 3.27 -15.22
N GLU A 8 1.97 2.10 -15.78
CA GLU A 8 0.96 1.23 -16.35
C GLU A 8 0.50 0.21 -15.30
N LEU A 9 -0.81 0.09 -15.15
CA LEU A 9 -1.50 -0.89 -14.31
C LEU A 9 -2.48 -1.64 -15.20
N GLY A 10 -2.02 -2.69 -15.89
CA GLY A 10 -2.90 -3.51 -16.72
C GLY A 10 -3.57 -2.76 -17.88
N GLY A 11 -2.86 -1.84 -18.52
CA GLY A 11 -3.40 -0.97 -19.57
C GLY A 11 -4.17 0.25 -19.05
N ILE A 12 -4.22 0.47 -17.73
CA ILE A 12 -4.69 1.70 -17.11
C ILE A 12 -3.47 2.52 -16.70
N THR A 13 -3.35 3.73 -17.25
CA THR A 13 -2.31 4.68 -16.82
C THR A 13 -2.69 5.29 -15.46
N VAL A 14 -1.77 5.19 -14.50
CA VAL A 14 -1.88 5.80 -13.17
C VAL A 14 -0.70 6.72 -12.87
N SER A 15 -0.83 7.56 -11.85
CA SER A 15 0.32 8.30 -11.30
C SER A 15 1.39 7.36 -10.75
N ALA A 16 2.67 7.73 -10.90
CA ALA A 16 3.80 6.96 -10.39
C ALA A 16 3.83 6.82 -8.86
N LEU A 17 3.13 7.72 -8.17
CA LEU A 17 2.84 7.65 -6.76
C LEU A 17 1.36 7.27 -6.59
N GLY A 18 1.06 6.21 -5.84
CA GLY A 18 -0.29 5.99 -5.31
C GLY A 18 -0.40 6.44 -3.86
N LEU A 19 -1.55 6.25 -3.24
CA LEU A 19 -1.76 6.49 -1.81
C LEU A 19 -2.43 5.31 -1.13
N GLY A 20 -1.85 4.86 -0.02
CA GLY A 20 -2.41 3.82 0.83
C GLY A 20 -3.39 4.39 1.84
N CYS A 21 -4.63 3.90 1.86
CA CYS A 21 -5.72 4.37 2.71
C CYS A 21 -5.87 3.56 4.00
N TRP A 22 -4.87 2.78 4.42
CA TRP A 22 -4.93 2.04 5.68
C TRP A 22 -5.12 2.98 6.87
N ALA A 23 -4.31 4.05 6.95
CA ALA A 23 -4.41 5.01 8.03
C ALA A 23 -5.74 5.77 8.05
N VAL A 24 -6.42 5.93 6.89
CA VAL A 24 -7.77 6.50 6.79
C VAL A 24 -8.82 5.60 7.46
N GLY A 25 -8.57 4.29 7.55
CA GLY A 25 -9.45 3.35 8.25
C GLY A 25 -9.57 3.60 9.76
N GLY A 26 -8.65 4.35 10.35
CA GLY A 26 -8.70 4.70 11.77
C GLY A 26 -8.50 3.51 12.70
N GLU A 27 -9.25 3.48 13.81
CA GLU A 27 -9.17 2.44 14.83
C GLU A 27 -10.00 1.20 14.45
N TRP A 28 -9.36 0.04 14.56
CA TRP A 28 -10.00 -1.28 14.57
C TRP A 28 -9.07 -2.29 15.27
N TRP A 29 -9.62 -3.45 15.64
CA TRP A 29 -8.94 -4.42 16.51
C TRP A 29 -8.96 -5.84 15.95
N ASP A 30 -8.07 -6.68 16.47
CA ASP A 30 -8.23 -8.13 16.39
C ASP A 30 -9.14 -8.66 17.52
N THR A 31 -9.41 -9.97 17.53
CA THR A 31 -10.25 -10.61 18.56
C THR A 31 -9.64 -10.60 19.96
N ALA A 32 -8.34 -10.31 20.10
CA ALA A 32 -7.64 -10.14 21.38
C ALA A 32 -7.62 -8.67 21.85
N GLY A 33 -8.29 -7.76 21.11
CA GLY A 33 -8.35 -6.34 21.42
C GLY A 33 -7.06 -5.58 21.08
N GLN A 34 -6.13 -6.16 20.31
CA GLN A 34 -4.94 -5.47 19.86
C GLN A 34 -5.26 -4.54 18.68
N PRO A 35 -4.68 -3.33 18.64
CA PRO A 35 -4.92 -2.39 17.57
C PRO A 35 -4.33 -2.91 16.26
N LEU A 36 -5.14 -2.86 15.21
CA LEU A 36 -4.72 -3.11 13.82
C LEU A 36 -4.77 -1.84 12.96
N GLY A 37 -5.21 -0.72 13.56
CA GLY A 37 -5.42 0.57 12.93
C GLY A 37 -4.32 1.62 13.24
N TRP A 38 -4.61 2.88 12.99
CA TRP A 38 -3.66 4.00 13.16
C TRP A 38 -4.09 5.03 14.23
N GLY A 39 -4.89 4.58 15.20
CA GLY A 39 -5.55 5.46 16.15
C GLY A 39 -6.67 6.29 15.51
N LYS A 40 -7.22 7.23 16.29
CA LYS A 40 -8.31 8.10 15.84
C LYS A 40 -7.97 8.90 14.58
N VAL A 41 -8.94 9.02 13.69
CA VAL A 41 -8.82 9.79 12.43
C VAL A 41 -9.90 10.85 12.34
N ASP A 42 -9.56 11.95 11.68
CA ASP A 42 -10.53 12.96 11.24
C ASP A 42 -10.92 12.63 9.79
N ASP A 43 -12.16 12.20 9.60
CA ASP A 43 -12.68 11.83 8.28
C ASP A 43 -12.77 13.04 7.35
N GLU A 44 -13.05 14.24 7.86
CA GLU A 44 -13.11 15.45 7.03
C GLU A 44 -11.72 15.88 6.56
N GLU A 45 -10.70 15.73 7.41
CA GLU A 45 -9.31 15.89 7.00
C GLU A 45 -8.90 14.84 5.97
N SER A 46 -9.29 13.58 6.16
CA SER A 46 -9.03 12.49 5.22
C SER A 46 -9.68 12.76 3.86
N VAL A 47 -10.93 13.26 3.85
CA VAL A 47 -11.64 13.69 2.64
C VAL A 47 -10.91 14.83 1.94
N ARG A 48 -10.47 15.86 2.67
CA ARG A 48 -9.68 16.96 2.11
C ARG A 48 -8.36 16.45 1.51
N ALA A 49 -7.68 15.54 2.20
CA ALA A 49 -6.41 14.96 1.76
C ALA A 49 -6.55 14.15 0.46
N VAL A 50 -7.57 13.31 0.34
CA VAL A 50 -7.86 12.58 -0.92
C VAL A 50 -8.17 13.54 -2.06
N ARG A 51 -8.98 14.57 -1.83
CA ARG A 51 -9.29 15.58 -2.87
C ARG A 51 -8.03 16.34 -3.28
N ARG A 52 -7.20 16.72 -2.31
CA ARG A 52 -5.91 17.36 -2.58
C ARG A 52 -4.98 16.45 -3.40
N ALA A 53 -4.98 15.15 -3.13
CA ALA A 53 -4.18 14.21 -3.90
C ALA A 53 -4.57 14.23 -5.39
N LEU A 54 -5.87 14.20 -5.70
CA LEU A 54 -6.36 14.35 -7.08
C LEU A 54 -5.93 15.69 -7.70
N ASP A 55 -6.03 16.79 -6.94
CA ASP A 55 -5.61 18.12 -7.41
C ASP A 55 -4.10 18.21 -7.70
N LEU A 56 -3.30 17.32 -7.08
CA LEU A 56 -1.86 17.18 -7.31
C LEU A 56 -1.52 16.14 -8.38
N GLY A 57 -2.53 15.56 -9.05
CA GLY A 57 -2.35 14.58 -10.12
C GLY A 57 -2.08 13.15 -9.64
N ILE A 58 -2.33 12.84 -8.36
CA ILE A 58 -2.32 11.46 -7.87
C ILE A 58 -3.65 10.81 -8.23
N THR A 59 -3.61 9.72 -8.99
CA THR A 59 -4.79 9.03 -9.50
C THR A 59 -4.98 7.63 -8.91
N PHE A 60 -3.98 7.04 -8.26
CA PHE A 60 -4.07 5.68 -7.71
C PHE A 60 -4.28 5.66 -6.19
N PHE A 61 -5.37 5.04 -5.73
CA PHE A 61 -5.71 4.90 -4.32
C PHE A 61 -5.90 3.43 -3.96
N ASP A 62 -5.10 2.95 -3.02
CA ASP A 62 -5.17 1.58 -2.49
C ASP A 62 -5.85 1.59 -1.12
N THR A 63 -6.98 0.90 -1.01
CA THR A 63 -7.69 0.64 0.25
C THR A 63 -7.90 -0.87 0.44
N ALA A 64 -8.67 -1.27 1.45
CA ALA A 64 -9.15 -2.63 1.63
C ALA A 64 -10.47 -2.61 2.38
N ASP A 65 -11.29 -3.64 2.17
CA ASP A 65 -12.52 -3.87 2.92
C ASP A 65 -12.28 -3.93 4.44
N ALA A 66 -11.24 -4.61 4.88
CA ALA A 66 -10.88 -4.74 6.29
C ALA A 66 -10.44 -3.41 6.91
N TYR A 67 -10.11 -2.40 6.10
CA TYR A 67 -9.58 -1.15 6.64
C TYR A 67 -10.65 -0.35 7.38
N GLY A 68 -10.60 -0.44 8.70
CA GLY A 68 -11.55 0.13 9.65
C GLY A 68 -12.86 -0.63 9.65
N ALA A 69 -12.82 -1.93 9.32
CA ALA A 69 -14.01 -2.74 9.06
C ALA A 69 -14.97 -2.03 8.07
N GLY A 70 -14.46 -1.71 6.89
CA GLY A 70 -15.14 -1.00 5.81
C GLY A 70 -15.10 0.52 5.90
N HIS A 71 -14.54 1.11 6.97
CA HIS A 71 -14.52 2.57 7.15
C HIS A 71 -13.72 3.30 6.07
N SER A 72 -12.53 2.80 5.74
CA SER A 72 -11.66 3.44 4.74
C SER A 72 -12.32 3.52 3.36
N GLU A 73 -13.01 2.46 2.93
CA GLU A 73 -13.79 2.45 1.68
C GLU A 73 -14.90 3.52 1.68
N ARG A 74 -15.63 3.68 2.80
CA ARG A 74 -16.67 4.71 2.94
C ARG A 74 -16.09 6.12 2.85
N VAL A 75 -14.98 6.38 3.52
CA VAL A 75 -14.31 7.69 3.50
C VAL A 75 -13.77 7.99 2.10
N LEU A 76 -13.14 7.02 1.45
CA LEU A 76 -12.64 7.17 0.07
C LEU A 76 -13.79 7.43 -0.91
N GLY A 77 -14.88 6.66 -0.84
CA GLY A 77 -16.07 6.86 -1.66
C GLY A 77 -16.68 8.26 -1.48
N LYS A 78 -16.83 8.71 -0.23
CA LYS A 78 -17.29 10.08 0.10
C LYS A 78 -16.35 11.15 -0.46
N ALA A 79 -15.04 10.94 -0.38
CA ALA A 79 -14.06 11.92 -0.82
C ALA A 79 -14.08 12.10 -2.34
N LEU A 80 -14.15 11.00 -3.08
CA LEU A 80 -14.20 10.96 -4.54
C LEU A 80 -15.53 11.51 -5.06
N GLY A 81 -16.66 10.99 -4.58
CA GLY A 81 -18.00 11.41 -5.02
C GLY A 81 -18.09 11.49 -6.55
N LYS A 82 -18.39 12.68 -7.08
CA LYS A 82 -18.51 12.93 -8.54
C LYS A 82 -17.18 12.84 -9.30
N ARG A 83 -16.04 12.83 -8.61
CA ARG A 83 -14.69 12.69 -9.19
C ARG A 83 -14.23 11.22 -9.26
N ARG A 84 -15.14 10.25 -9.08
CA ARG A 84 -14.82 8.81 -9.14
C ARG A 84 -14.05 8.42 -10.41
N ASP A 85 -14.36 9.03 -11.54
CA ASP A 85 -13.72 8.74 -12.83
C ASP A 85 -12.30 9.30 -12.97
N GLU A 86 -11.87 10.19 -12.07
CA GLU A 86 -10.49 10.69 -12.00
C GLU A 86 -9.56 9.75 -11.21
N ALA A 87 -10.13 8.76 -10.51
CA ALA A 87 -9.39 7.85 -9.64
C ALA A 87 -9.40 6.40 -10.15
N VAL A 88 -8.28 5.73 -9.93
CA VAL A 88 -8.11 4.28 -10.05
C VAL A 88 -8.09 3.72 -8.63
N ILE A 89 -9.09 2.91 -8.29
CA ILE A 89 -9.26 2.37 -6.94
C ILE A 89 -8.83 0.91 -6.91
N ALA A 90 -7.87 0.61 -6.05
CA ALA A 90 -7.58 -0.74 -5.62
C ALA A 90 -8.26 -1.02 -4.28
N THR A 91 -8.97 -2.13 -4.17
CA THR A 91 -9.45 -2.66 -2.89
C THR A 91 -9.17 -4.16 -2.78
N LYS A 92 -9.46 -4.76 -1.63
CA LYS A 92 -9.06 -6.13 -1.31
C LYS A 92 -10.19 -6.92 -0.69
N TRP A 93 -10.01 -8.24 -0.62
CA TRP A 93 -10.93 -9.16 0.04
C TRP A 93 -10.22 -10.32 0.74
N GLY A 94 -10.99 -11.05 1.53
CA GLY A 94 -10.59 -12.32 2.15
C GLY A 94 -10.46 -12.22 3.67
N ASN A 95 -10.38 -11.00 4.22
CA ASN A 95 -10.46 -10.77 5.65
C ASN A 95 -11.93 -10.64 6.07
N VAL A 96 -12.34 -11.36 7.11
CA VAL A 96 -13.68 -11.32 7.68
C VAL A 96 -13.67 -10.44 8.92
N PHE A 97 -14.62 -9.52 9.01
CA PHE A 97 -14.72 -8.55 10.08
C PHE A 97 -16.16 -8.25 10.46
N ASP A 98 -16.32 -7.75 11.68
CA ASP A 98 -17.56 -7.20 12.20
C ASP A 98 -17.50 -5.67 12.15
N GLU A 99 -18.42 -5.05 11.40
CA GLU A 99 -18.43 -3.59 11.19
C GLU A 99 -18.89 -2.81 12.44
N GLU A 100 -19.74 -3.40 13.29
CA GLU A 100 -20.31 -2.75 14.47
C GLU A 100 -19.25 -2.59 15.57
N THR A 101 -18.52 -3.67 15.83
CA THR A 101 -17.44 -3.74 16.82
C THR A 101 -16.09 -3.31 16.25
N ARG A 102 -15.97 -3.17 14.92
CA ARG A 102 -14.71 -2.92 14.19
C ARG A 102 -13.64 -3.94 14.52
N THR A 103 -14.02 -5.21 14.48
CA THR A 103 -13.13 -6.32 14.85
C THR A 103 -12.86 -7.18 13.64
N LEU A 104 -11.58 -7.48 13.38
CA LEU A 104 -11.18 -8.54 12.45
C LEU A 104 -11.40 -9.89 13.12
N ILE A 105 -12.21 -10.75 12.52
CA ILE A 105 -12.67 -12.02 13.12
C ILE A 105 -12.15 -13.27 12.40
N GLY A 106 -11.49 -13.12 11.25
CA GLY A 106 -10.86 -14.24 10.57
C GLY A 106 -10.55 -13.96 9.10
N GLY A 107 -10.38 -15.03 8.34
CA GLY A 107 -10.23 -15.00 6.89
C GLY A 107 -11.12 -16.04 6.21
N ASP A 108 -11.59 -15.73 5.01
CA ASP A 108 -12.43 -16.58 4.17
C ASP A 108 -11.98 -16.44 2.70
N ASP A 109 -11.38 -17.50 2.18
CA ASP A 109 -10.93 -17.63 0.79
C ASP A 109 -11.92 -18.46 -0.06
N SER A 110 -13.21 -18.42 0.28
CA SER A 110 -14.27 -19.05 -0.51
C SER A 110 -14.81 -18.15 -1.63
N PRO A 111 -15.24 -18.73 -2.77
CA PRO A 111 -15.85 -17.97 -3.84
C PRO A 111 -17.14 -17.23 -3.44
N ALA A 112 -17.89 -17.78 -2.48
CA ALA A 112 -19.11 -17.15 -1.98
C ALA A 112 -18.78 -15.85 -1.23
N TYR A 113 -17.78 -15.90 -0.34
CA TYR A 113 -17.33 -14.72 0.39
C TYR A 113 -16.71 -13.68 -0.54
N GLN A 114 -15.92 -14.10 -1.52
CA GLN A 114 -15.30 -13.20 -2.49
C GLN A 114 -16.33 -12.30 -3.21
N ARG A 115 -17.47 -12.87 -3.64
CA ARG A 115 -18.57 -12.10 -4.26
C ARG A 115 -19.31 -11.21 -3.25
N GLN A 116 -19.54 -11.71 -2.04
CA GLN A 116 -20.15 -10.92 -0.96
C GLN A 116 -19.29 -9.69 -0.63
N ALA A 117 -17.99 -9.88 -0.46
CA ALA A 117 -17.02 -8.83 -0.17
C ALA A 117 -16.99 -7.79 -1.30
N LEU A 118 -16.91 -8.23 -2.56
CA LEU A 118 -16.92 -7.33 -3.73
C LEU A 118 -18.18 -6.44 -3.75
N THR A 119 -19.35 -7.06 -3.58
CA THR A 119 -20.63 -6.33 -3.57
C THR A 119 -20.69 -5.31 -2.41
N ALA A 120 -20.18 -5.68 -1.24
CA ALA A 120 -20.12 -4.79 -0.08
C ALA A 120 -19.14 -3.62 -0.32
N SER A 121 -17.99 -3.89 -0.93
CA SER A 121 -17.00 -2.87 -1.31
C SER A 121 -17.55 -1.87 -2.31
N LEU A 122 -18.20 -2.33 -3.39
CA LEU A 122 -18.88 -1.48 -4.37
C LEU A 122 -19.88 -0.53 -3.69
N ARG A 123 -20.69 -1.06 -2.76
CA ARG A 123 -21.65 -0.28 -1.96
C ARG A 123 -20.95 0.76 -1.07
N ARG A 124 -19.91 0.37 -0.33
CA ARG A 124 -19.19 1.28 0.60
C ARG A 124 -18.47 2.40 -0.16
N LEU A 125 -17.86 2.07 -1.29
CA LEU A 125 -17.19 3.03 -2.17
C LEU A 125 -18.18 3.90 -2.98
N GLY A 126 -19.46 3.50 -3.07
CA GLY A 126 -20.47 4.21 -3.83
C GLY A 126 -20.19 4.22 -5.34
N THR A 127 -19.71 3.09 -5.87
CA THR A 127 -19.29 2.91 -7.26
C THR A 127 -19.82 1.58 -7.82
N ASP A 128 -19.95 1.49 -9.13
CA ASP A 128 -20.36 0.26 -9.85
C ASP A 128 -19.17 -0.61 -10.29
N ARG A 129 -17.95 -0.06 -10.24
CA ARG A 129 -16.71 -0.74 -10.62
C ARG A 129 -15.55 -0.59 -9.62
N ILE A 130 -14.72 -1.61 -9.53
CA ILE A 130 -13.37 -1.58 -8.92
C ILE A 130 -12.31 -1.67 -10.03
N ASP A 131 -11.25 -0.85 -9.95
CA ASP A 131 -10.22 -0.88 -11.00
C ASP A 131 -9.21 -2.02 -10.79
N LEU A 132 -8.80 -2.27 -9.54
CA LEU A 132 -7.94 -3.40 -9.15
C LEU A 132 -8.47 -4.11 -7.89
N TYR A 133 -8.90 -5.35 -8.02
CA TYR A 133 -9.39 -6.15 -6.88
C TYR A 133 -8.31 -7.14 -6.42
N GLN A 134 -7.98 -7.16 -5.12
CA GLN A 134 -6.79 -7.88 -4.64
C GLN A 134 -7.09 -8.94 -3.57
N LEU A 135 -6.55 -10.15 -3.70
CA LEU A 135 -6.61 -11.14 -2.62
C LEU A 135 -5.73 -10.64 -1.46
N HIS A 136 -6.32 -10.48 -0.27
CA HIS A 136 -5.65 -9.89 0.89
C HIS A 136 -4.98 -10.93 1.79
N LEU A 137 -5.44 -12.18 1.75
CA LEU A 137 -4.85 -13.29 2.49
C LEU A 137 -3.50 -13.66 1.86
N SER A 138 -2.42 -13.06 2.36
CA SER A 138 -1.11 -13.06 1.71
C SER A 138 -0.45 -14.44 1.67
N ASP A 139 -0.82 -15.31 2.60
CA ASP A 139 -0.28 -16.65 2.81
C ASP A 139 -1.25 -17.74 2.36
N ALA A 140 -2.37 -17.38 1.72
CA ALA A 140 -3.34 -18.34 1.20
C ALA A 140 -2.67 -19.41 0.32
N ASP A 141 -3.25 -20.60 0.34
CA ASP A 141 -2.77 -21.73 -0.43
C ASP A 141 -2.83 -21.42 -1.95
N PRO A 142 -1.76 -21.65 -2.72
CA PRO A 142 -1.73 -21.31 -4.14
C PRO A 142 -2.81 -22.01 -4.98
N GLU A 143 -3.18 -23.25 -4.65
CA GLU A 143 -4.20 -23.99 -5.40
C GLU A 143 -5.60 -23.44 -5.13
N ARG A 144 -5.88 -23.03 -3.88
CA ARG A 144 -7.12 -22.33 -3.55
C ARG A 144 -7.18 -20.95 -4.20
N ALA A 145 -6.08 -20.19 -4.16
CA ALA A 145 -5.98 -18.88 -4.81
C ALA A 145 -6.21 -18.97 -6.32
N ALA A 146 -5.76 -20.04 -6.99
CA ALA A 146 -6.01 -20.27 -8.41
C ALA A 146 -7.51 -20.40 -8.76
N ARG A 147 -8.35 -20.89 -7.84
CA ARG A 147 -9.82 -20.92 -8.02
C ARG A 147 -10.45 -19.54 -7.86
N LEU A 148 -9.97 -18.75 -6.90
CA LEU A 148 -10.42 -17.36 -6.71
C LEU A 148 -10.05 -16.46 -7.90
N ARG A 149 -8.90 -16.74 -8.54
CA ARG A 149 -8.49 -16.12 -9.80
C ARG A 149 -9.53 -16.35 -10.91
N GLU A 150 -10.02 -17.57 -11.09
CA GLU A 150 -11.06 -17.87 -12.10
C GLU A 150 -12.35 -17.07 -11.84
N GLN A 151 -12.71 -16.88 -10.57
CA GLN A 151 -13.86 -16.05 -10.22
C GLN A 151 -13.60 -14.55 -10.47
N CYS A 152 -12.37 -14.07 -10.32
CA CYS A 152 -12.03 -12.71 -10.75
C CYS A 152 -12.27 -12.49 -12.25
N GLU A 153 -11.96 -13.49 -13.09
CA GLU A 153 -12.24 -13.42 -14.53
C GLU A 153 -13.75 -13.34 -14.83
N GLU A 154 -14.58 -13.98 -14.00
CA GLU A 154 -16.04 -13.80 -14.06
C GLU A 154 -16.45 -12.36 -13.72
N PHE A 155 -15.89 -11.79 -12.66
CA PHE A 155 -16.20 -10.40 -12.28
C PHE A 155 -15.75 -9.38 -13.34
N ILE A 156 -14.65 -9.65 -14.05
CA ILE A 156 -14.24 -8.84 -15.21
C ILE A 156 -15.30 -8.92 -16.31
N ARG A 157 -15.77 -10.12 -16.65
CA ARG A 157 -16.84 -10.31 -17.66
C ARG A 157 -18.16 -9.65 -17.26
N GLU A 158 -18.45 -9.59 -15.96
CA GLU A 158 -19.62 -8.87 -15.41
C GLU A 158 -19.43 -7.35 -15.36
N GLY A 159 -18.21 -6.84 -15.56
CA GLY A 159 -17.87 -5.42 -15.49
C GLY A 159 -17.77 -4.87 -14.06
N LEU A 160 -17.77 -5.72 -13.03
CA LEU A 160 -17.68 -5.32 -11.62
C LEU A 160 -16.26 -4.93 -11.22
N ILE A 161 -15.26 -5.57 -11.84
CA ILE A 161 -13.86 -5.23 -11.68
C ILE A 161 -13.21 -5.07 -13.07
N ARG A 162 -12.15 -4.26 -13.17
CA ARG A 162 -11.36 -4.16 -14.42
C ARG A 162 -10.17 -5.10 -14.47
N SER A 163 -9.57 -5.35 -13.32
CA SER A 163 -8.38 -6.18 -13.16
C SER A 163 -8.28 -6.71 -11.74
N TYR A 164 -7.38 -7.66 -11.51
CA TYR A 164 -7.13 -8.19 -10.18
C TYR A 164 -5.64 -8.47 -9.92
N ALA A 165 -5.31 -8.75 -8.66
CA ALA A 165 -3.96 -9.02 -8.20
C ALA A 165 -3.95 -9.82 -6.88
N TRP A 166 -2.77 -10.24 -6.43
CA TRP A 166 -2.57 -10.78 -5.08
C TRP A 166 -1.66 -9.85 -4.27
N SER A 167 -2.08 -9.53 -3.05
CA SER A 167 -1.20 -8.95 -2.04
C SER A 167 -0.40 -10.05 -1.32
N THR A 168 0.79 -10.38 -1.81
CA THR A 168 1.66 -11.43 -1.22
C THR A 168 3.14 -11.04 -1.31
N ASP A 169 3.92 -11.45 -0.31
CA ASP A 169 5.39 -11.28 -0.29
C ASP A 169 6.12 -12.53 -0.84
N ASP A 170 5.40 -13.51 -1.39
CA ASP A 170 5.94 -14.76 -1.92
C ASP A 170 5.92 -14.77 -3.46
N PRO A 171 7.09 -14.83 -4.14
CA PRO A 171 7.18 -14.88 -5.60
C PRO A 171 6.50 -16.11 -6.24
N VAL A 172 6.49 -17.26 -5.56
CA VAL A 172 5.86 -18.49 -6.07
C VAL A 172 4.35 -18.32 -6.09
N ARG A 173 3.77 -17.81 -5.00
CA ARG A 173 2.34 -17.47 -4.91
C ARG A 173 1.95 -16.45 -5.97
N ALA A 174 2.72 -15.37 -6.07
CA ALA A 174 2.50 -14.31 -7.07
C ALA A 174 2.51 -14.88 -8.50
N ARG A 175 3.49 -15.73 -8.84
CA ARG A 175 3.61 -16.35 -10.17
C ARG A 175 2.42 -17.24 -10.51
N VAL A 176 1.91 -18.02 -9.55
CA VAL A 176 0.72 -18.88 -9.76
C VAL A 176 -0.51 -18.04 -10.08
N PHE A 177 -0.71 -16.96 -9.33
CA PHE A 177 -1.88 -16.10 -9.51
C PHE A 177 -1.81 -15.27 -10.80
N ALA A 178 -0.60 -14.87 -11.21
CA ALA A 178 -0.31 -14.16 -12.45
C ALA A 178 -0.57 -14.96 -13.74
N GLN A 179 -0.90 -16.25 -13.66
CA GLN A 179 -1.25 -17.05 -14.84
C GLN A 179 -2.63 -16.69 -15.44
N GLY A 180 -3.47 -15.93 -14.74
CA GLY A 180 -4.76 -15.49 -15.27
C GLY A 180 -4.64 -14.17 -16.02
N GLU A 181 -5.43 -14.02 -17.08
CA GLU A 181 -5.33 -12.93 -18.07
C GLU A 181 -5.62 -11.56 -17.44
N GLY A 182 -6.54 -11.51 -16.47
CA GLY A 182 -6.89 -10.28 -15.75
C GLY A 182 -5.95 -9.93 -14.58
N CYS A 183 -4.91 -10.73 -14.32
CA CYS A 183 -3.94 -10.46 -13.27
C CYS A 183 -2.86 -9.48 -13.74
N VAL A 184 -2.88 -8.24 -13.23
CA VAL A 184 -2.05 -7.16 -13.79
C VAL A 184 -1.03 -6.57 -12.81
N ALA A 185 -1.06 -7.02 -11.56
CA ALA A 185 -0.20 -6.49 -10.52
C ALA A 185 0.10 -7.54 -9.44
N VAL A 186 1.12 -7.24 -8.64
CA VAL A 186 1.36 -7.86 -7.34
C VAL A 186 1.53 -6.73 -6.33
N GLN A 187 0.81 -6.81 -5.21
CA GLN A 187 1.06 -5.91 -4.09
C GLN A 187 1.99 -6.60 -3.09
N HIS A 188 3.12 -5.97 -2.78
CA HIS A 188 4.10 -6.57 -1.87
C HIS A 188 4.85 -5.53 -1.07
N ARG A 189 5.42 -5.97 0.05
CA ARG A 189 6.28 -5.12 0.87
C ARG A 189 7.55 -4.80 0.08
N CYS A 190 7.90 -3.52 0.01
CA CYS A 190 9.18 -3.06 -0.51
C CYS A 190 9.47 -1.65 0.00
N ASN A 191 10.65 -1.44 0.56
CA ASN A 191 11.16 -0.13 0.94
C ASN A 191 12.69 -0.17 1.03
N VAL A 192 13.33 0.98 1.21
CA VAL A 192 14.79 1.12 1.27
C VAL A 192 15.46 0.13 2.24
N LEU A 193 14.82 -0.19 3.37
CA LEU A 193 15.38 -1.05 4.41
C LEU A 193 15.05 -2.54 4.20
N GLN A 194 14.07 -2.84 3.36
CA GLN A 194 13.54 -4.17 3.04
C GLN A 194 13.27 -4.26 1.54
N ASP A 195 14.31 -4.55 0.76
CA ASP A 195 14.19 -4.80 -0.67
C ASP A 195 13.48 -6.14 -0.96
N ALA A 196 12.94 -6.29 -2.16
CA ALA A 196 12.21 -7.47 -2.62
C ALA A 196 12.66 -7.87 -4.05
N PRO A 197 13.94 -8.23 -4.25
CA PRO A 197 14.53 -8.41 -5.58
C PRO A 197 13.82 -9.49 -6.41
N GLU A 198 13.39 -10.59 -5.80
CA GLU A 198 12.71 -11.69 -6.50
C GLU A 198 11.32 -11.28 -7.02
N LEU A 199 10.55 -10.51 -6.23
CA LEU A 199 9.25 -10.00 -6.66
C LEU A 199 9.37 -8.89 -7.70
N LEU A 200 10.38 -8.02 -7.58
CA LEU A 200 10.67 -7.01 -8.60
C LEU A 200 11.05 -7.67 -9.93
N ALA A 201 11.94 -8.67 -9.91
CA ALA A 201 12.31 -9.44 -11.09
C ALA A 201 11.10 -10.16 -11.70
N LEU A 202 10.23 -10.76 -10.88
CA LEU A 202 8.99 -11.39 -11.34
C LEU A 202 8.06 -10.37 -12.02
N CYS A 203 7.88 -9.18 -11.44
CA CYS A 203 7.05 -8.13 -12.02
C CYS A 203 7.61 -7.63 -13.36
N GLU A 204 8.92 -7.56 -13.50
CA GLU A 204 9.56 -7.21 -14.78
C GLU A 204 9.40 -8.31 -15.82
N GLU A 205 9.63 -9.57 -15.43
CA GLU A 205 9.50 -10.76 -16.29
C GLU A 205 8.07 -10.91 -16.84
N LEU A 206 7.07 -10.75 -15.97
CA LEU A 206 5.65 -10.95 -16.30
C LEU A 206 4.92 -9.65 -16.66
N GLU A 207 5.65 -8.54 -16.77
CA GLU A 207 5.12 -7.20 -17.07
C GLU A 207 4.02 -6.69 -16.10
N LEU A 208 4.04 -7.16 -14.84
CA LEU A 208 3.09 -6.78 -13.80
C LEU A 208 3.48 -5.45 -13.16
N ALA A 209 2.48 -4.70 -12.70
CA ALA A 209 2.73 -3.58 -11.81
C ALA A 209 3.16 -4.07 -10.41
N SER A 210 4.18 -3.45 -9.85
CA SER A 210 4.68 -3.70 -8.50
C SER A 210 4.10 -2.65 -7.55
N VAL A 211 2.99 -2.97 -6.87
CA VAL A 211 2.36 -2.06 -5.91
C VAL A 211 3.05 -2.21 -4.55
N ASN A 212 3.76 -1.18 -4.09
CA ASN A 212 4.65 -1.32 -2.93
C ASN A 212 3.99 -0.83 -1.64
N ARG A 213 3.60 -1.76 -0.77
CA ARG A 213 3.11 -1.46 0.59
C ARG A 213 4.25 -1.22 1.56
N SER A 214 3.97 -0.43 2.59
CA SER A 214 4.95 0.05 3.58
C SER A 214 6.19 0.75 2.98
N PRO A 215 6.05 1.62 1.94
CA PRO A 215 7.21 2.21 1.25
C PRO A 215 8.04 3.14 2.15
N LEU A 216 7.44 3.65 3.24
CA LEU A 216 8.09 4.51 4.23
C LEU A 216 8.41 3.80 5.55
N ALA A 217 8.47 2.46 5.55
CA ALA A 217 8.78 1.64 6.73
C ALA A 217 7.96 2.07 7.97
N MET A 218 6.63 2.13 7.81
CA MET A 218 5.70 2.54 8.88
C MET A 218 6.01 3.92 9.51
N GLY A 219 6.66 4.80 8.75
CA GLY A 219 7.01 6.16 9.15
C GLY A 219 8.48 6.34 9.56
N LEU A 220 9.28 5.28 9.68
CA LEU A 220 10.71 5.39 10.03
C LEU A 220 11.48 6.21 8.97
N LEU A 221 11.15 6.06 7.70
CA LEU A 221 11.75 6.80 6.57
C LEU A 221 11.18 8.22 6.39
N THR A 222 10.52 8.79 7.40
CA THR A 222 10.04 10.19 7.37
C THR A 222 10.91 11.13 8.19
N GLY A 223 11.76 10.59 9.07
CA GLY A 223 12.58 11.36 10.01
C GLY A 223 11.84 11.80 11.27
N LYS A 224 10.52 11.57 11.38
CA LYS A 224 9.71 12.02 12.53
C LYS A 224 10.05 11.34 13.86
N TYR A 225 10.82 10.25 13.82
CA TYR A 225 11.22 9.46 14.99
C TYR A 225 12.61 9.78 15.52
N ALA A 226 13.28 10.79 14.96
CA ALA A 226 14.62 11.19 15.39
C ALA A 226 14.67 11.66 16.87
N ASP A 227 13.53 12.08 17.43
CA ASP A 227 13.38 12.50 18.82
C ASP A 227 12.92 11.38 19.78
N GLY A 228 12.71 10.16 19.26
CA GLY A 228 12.21 9.03 20.04
C GLY A 228 10.71 9.09 20.35
N SER A 229 9.94 9.95 19.67
CA SER A 229 8.49 10.03 19.85
C SER A 229 7.79 8.69 19.61
N ALA A 230 6.89 8.32 20.53
CA ALA A 230 6.10 7.09 20.40
C ALA A 230 4.80 7.33 19.62
N PRO A 231 4.27 6.32 18.91
CA PRO A 231 2.91 6.32 18.37
C PRO A 231 1.87 6.59 19.47
N GLY A 232 0.76 7.24 19.08
CA GLY A 232 -0.36 7.49 19.99
C GLY A 232 -1.15 6.23 20.32
N ALA A 233 -2.08 6.33 21.28
CA ALA A 233 -2.98 5.23 21.63
C ALA A 233 -3.82 4.76 20.43
N GLY A 234 -4.09 3.45 20.35
CA GLY A 234 -4.86 2.83 19.27
C GLY A 234 -4.09 2.67 17.94
N ASP A 235 -2.81 3.04 17.91
CA ASP A 235 -1.93 2.82 16.78
C ASP A 235 -1.35 1.41 16.82
N ILE A 236 -1.39 0.69 15.71
CA ILE A 236 -0.86 -0.68 15.59
C ILE A 236 0.59 -0.78 16.06
N ARG A 237 1.38 0.28 15.90
CA ARG A 237 2.79 0.28 16.32
C ARG A 237 2.94 0.29 17.84
N SER A 238 1.94 0.64 18.63
CA SER A 238 2.04 0.56 20.10
C SER A 238 2.05 -0.88 20.61
N ALA A 239 1.44 -1.80 19.86
CA ALA A 239 1.43 -3.24 20.12
C ALA A 239 1.68 -3.97 18.79
N PRO A 240 2.89 -3.86 18.22
CA PRO A 240 3.15 -4.32 16.87
C PRO A 240 3.00 -5.84 16.80
N PRO A 241 2.21 -6.37 15.84
CA PRO A 241 2.16 -7.81 15.59
C PRO A 241 3.49 -8.28 15.00
N GLU A 242 3.75 -9.59 15.07
CA GLU A 242 5.03 -10.19 14.65
C GLU A 242 5.44 -9.85 13.20
N TRP A 243 4.46 -9.74 12.29
CA TRP A 243 4.71 -9.39 10.89
C TRP A 243 5.04 -7.91 10.67
N LEU A 244 4.97 -7.05 11.69
CA LEU A 244 5.28 -5.62 11.66
C LEU A 244 6.63 -5.36 12.36
N PRO A 245 7.75 -5.34 11.62
CA PRO A 245 9.06 -5.08 12.20
C PRO A 245 9.31 -3.57 12.38
N GLY A 246 10.38 -3.24 13.10
CA GLY A 246 10.87 -1.87 13.26
C GLY A 246 10.28 -1.11 14.46
N PHE A 247 9.40 -1.75 15.24
CA PHE A 247 8.85 -1.23 16.48
C PHE A 247 8.84 -2.32 17.55
N SER A 248 9.14 -1.93 18.80
CA SER A 248 9.02 -2.79 19.99
C SER A 248 7.66 -2.60 20.66
N GLN A 249 7.30 -3.52 21.57
CA GLN A 249 6.12 -3.37 22.42
C GLN A 249 6.15 -2.02 23.17
N GLY A 250 5.04 -1.30 23.18
CA GLY A 250 4.96 0.09 23.65
C GLY A 250 5.24 1.15 22.56
N GLY A 251 5.62 0.74 21.35
CA GLY A 251 5.78 1.61 20.19
C GLY A 251 7.09 2.37 20.06
N ALA A 252 8.10 2.00 20.84
CA ALA A 252 9.44 2.51 20.62
C ALA A 252 9.98 2.03 19.25
N PRO A 253 10.47 2.94 18.39
CA PRO A 253 11.13 2.56 17.15
C PRO A 253 12.39 1.73 17.45
N ASP A 254 12.60 0.68 16.67
CA ASP A 254 13.76 -0.20 16.82
C ASP A 254 15.06 0.57 16.50
N LYS A 255 16.03 0.47 17.41
CA LYS A 255 17.30 1.22 17.30
C LYS A 255 18.12 0.80 16.07
N ALA A 256 18.19 -0.49 15.76
CA ALA A 256 18.94 -0.98 14.60
C ALA A 256 18.29 -0.48 13.30
N TRP A 257 16.96 -0.35 13.28
CA TRP A 257 16.27 0.25 12.15
C TRP A 257 16.57 1.74 12.00
N LEU A 258 16.59 2.50 13.10
CA LEU A 258 16.95 3.92 13.08
C LEU A 258 18.40 4.14 12.64
N GLU A 259 19.34 3.32 13.12
CA GLU A 259 20.74 3.37 12.70
C GLU A 259 20.89 3.14 11.19
N ARG A 260 20.13 2.20 10.62
CA ARG A 260 20.10 1.96 9.17
C ARG A 260 19.47 3.12 8.39
N VAL A 261 18.43 3.76 8.93
CA VAL A 261 17.83 4.97 8.33
C VAL A 261 18.85 6.11 8.31
N ASP A 262 19.54 6.34 9.42
CA ASP A 262 20.52 7.41 9.54
C ASP A 262 21.72 7.18 8.63
N ALA A 263 22.15 5.94 8.46
CA ALA A 263 23.27 5.58 7.57
C ALA A 263 23.03 5.99 6.09
N VAL A 264 21.79 5.99 5.62
CA VAL A 264 21.44 6.36 4.22
C VAL A 264 20.83 7.75 4.09
N ARG A 265 20.66 8.47 5.20
CA ARG A 265 19.91 9.74 5.25
C ARG A 265 20.47 10.79 4.31
N GLU A 266 21.79 10.97 4.28
CA GLU A 266 22.44 12.00 3.45
C GLU A 266 22.14 11.78 1.97
N ILE A 267 22.25 10.54 1.49
CA ILE A 267 22.00 10.19 0.09
C ILE A 267 20.54 10.40 -0.28
N LEU A 268 19.61 9.95 0.58
CA LEU A 268 18.18 10.08 0.34
C LEU A 268 17.70 11.53 0.37
N THR A 269 18.37 12.39 1.14
CA THR A 269 18.04 13.82 1.24
C THR A 269 18.84 14.70 0.26
N GLY A 270 19.75 14.10 -0.50
CA GLY A 270 20.54 14.76 -1.53
C GLY A 270 19.67 15.52 -2.53
N GLY A 271 20.12 16.73 -2.89
CA GLY A 271 19.40 17.62 -3.80
C GLY A 271 18.17 18.32 -3.21
N GLY A 272 18.05 18.36 -1.87
CA GLY A 272 16.96 19.07 -1.18
C GLY A 272 15.71 18.23 -0.92
N ARG A 273 15.76 16.92 -1.19
CA ARG A 273 14.67 15.99 -0.89
C ARG A 273 14.46 15.88 0.62
N THR A 274 13.21 15.74 1.04
CA THR A 274 12.94 15.17 2.37
C THR A 274 13.28 13.67 2.37
N LEU A 275 13.52 13.09 3.54
CA LEU A 275 13.84 11.66 3.66
C LEU A 275 12.76 10.76 3.02
N ALA A 276 11.48 11.12 3.21
CA ALA A 276 10.36 10.40 2.61
C ALA A 276 10.39 10.46 1.08
N GLN A 277 10.73 11.61 0.50
CA GLN A 277 10.83 11.78 -0.95
C GLN A 277 12.01 10.99 -1.54
N GLY A 278 13.14 10.96 -0.84
CA GLY A 278 14.27 10.10 -1.20
C GLY A 278 13.91 8.62 -1.17
N ALA A 279 13.22 8.17 -0.13
CA ALA A 279 12.77 6.79 0.00
C ALA A 279 11.79 6.36 -1.11
N LEU A 280 10.87 7.24 -1.50
CA LEU A 280 9.98 7.02 -2.65
C LEU A 280 10.77 7.02 -3.97
N GLY A 281 11.73 7.94 -4.12
CA GLY A 281 12.64 7.98 -5.25
C GLY A 281 13.50 6.72 -5.40
N TRP A 282 13.87 6.09 -4.28
CA TRP A 282 14.61 4.82 -4.29
C TRP A 282 13.76 3.72 -4.94
N LEU A 283 12.47 3.59 -4.58
CA LEU A 283 11.58 2.58 -5.17
C LEU A 283 11.48 2.75 -6.70
N TRP A 284 11.29 3.98 -7.17
CA TRP A 284 11.26 4.26 -8.62
C TRP A 284 12.59 3.98 -9.32
N ALA A 285 13.72 4.11 -8.62
CA ALA A 285 15.03 3.74 -9.15
C ALA A 285 15.24 2.21 -9.16
N ARG A 286 14.61 1.48 -8.22
CA ARG A 286 14.74 0.01 -8.14
C ARG A 286 14.09 -0.72 -9.30
N SER A 287 12.93 -0.24 -9.77
CA SER A 287 12.29 -0.77 -10.99
C SER A 287 11.27 0.22 -11.56
N PRO A 288 11.16 0.34 -12.90
CA PRO A 288 10.13 1.17 -13.54
C PRO A 288 8.70 0.63 -13.32
N ARG A 289 8.53 -0.61 -12.85
CA ARG A 289 7.21 -1.20 -12.55
C ARG A 289 6.66 -0.80 -11.18
N THR A 290 7.45 -0.12 -10.34
CA THR A 290 7.07 0.25 -8.97
C THR A 290 6.03 1.36 -8.92
N ILE A 291 5.04 1.17 -8.05
CA ILE A 291 3.97 2.11 -7.70
C ILE A 291 3.86 2.14 -6.16
N PRO A 292 4.69 2.93 -5.46
CA PRO A 292 4.61 3.05 -4.01
C PRO A 292 3.28 3.68 -3.57
N ILE A 293 2.71 3.15 -2.50
CA ILE A 293 1.46 3.61 -1.89
C ILE A 293 1.68 4.08 -0.44
N PRO A 294 2.41 5.19 -0.19
CA PRO A 294 2.59 5.70 1.16
C PRO A 294 1.25 6.06 1.80
N GLY A 295 1.15 5.81 3.11
CA GLY A 295 -0.01 6.19 3.90
C GLY A 295 -0.06 7.70 4.17
N PHE A 296 -1.25 8.20 4.46
CA PHE A 296 -1.50 9.59 4.84
C PHE A 296 -2.66 9.68 5.83
N ARG A 297 -2.67 10.76 6.61
CA ARG A 297 -3.76 11.16 7.51
C ARG A 297 -4.14 12.63 7.36
N THR A 298 -3.29 13.42 6.70
CA THR A 298 -3.47 14.86 6.56
C THR A 298 -3.14 15.33 5.15
N VAL A 299 -3.67 16.50 4.79
CA VAL A 299 -3.36 17.21 3.54
C VAL A 299 -1.86 17.45 3.40
N ALA A 300 -1.20 17.89 4.48
CA ALA A 300 0.24 18.16 4.47
C ALA A 300 1.09 16.92 4.15
N GLN A 301 0.69 15.74 4.63
CA GLN A 301 1.37 14.48 4.31
C GLN A 301 1.19 14.10 2.84
N VAL A 302 -0.01 14.31 2.28
CA VAL A 302 -0.26 14.12 0.85
C VAL A 302 0.63 15.06 0.03
N GLU A 303 0.71 16.34 0.38
CA GLU A 303 1.56 17.32 -0.31
C GLU A 303 3.04 16.96 -0.23
N GLN A 304 3.52 16.54 0.95
CA GLN A 304 4.90 16.11 1.15
C GLN A 304 5.23 14.88 0.27
N ASN A 305 4.37 13.86 0.29
CA ASN A 305 4.54 12.64 -0.51
C ASN A 305 4.50 12.97 -2.01
N ALA A 306 3.51 13.76 -2.46
CA ALA A 306 3.37 14.19 -3.86
C ALA A 306 4.59 14.98 -4.35
N GLY A 307 5.21 15.77 -3.48
CA GLY A 307 6.44 16.52 -3.80
C GLY A 307 7.60 15.63 -4.27
N ALA A 308 7.59 14.32 -3.97
CA ALA A 308 8.59 13.38 -4.49
C ALA A 308 8.59 13.32 -6.02
N LEU A 309 7.44 13.51 -6.67
CA LEU A 309 7.29 13.46 -8.13
C LEU A 309 8.10 14.54 -8.84
N ALA A 310 8.34 15.68 -8.21
CA ALA A 310 9.18 16.75 -8.76
C ALA A 310 10.67 16.37 -8.81
N TYR A 311 11.10 15.43 -7.96
CA TYR A 311 12.47 14.95 -7.90
C TYR A 311 12.71 13.67 -8.71
N GLY A 312 11.70 12.81 -8.83
CA GLY A 312 11.80 11.55 -9.56
C GLY A 312 12.70 10.51 -8.88
N PRO A 313 13.13 9.48 -9.63
CA PRO A 313 13.95 8.40 -9.09
C PRO A 313 15.33 8.88 -8.61
N LEU A 314 15.93 8.12 -7.68
CA LEU A 314 17.35 8.28 -7.40
C LEU A 314 18.18 7.95 -8.65
N THR A 315 19.38 8.54 -8.72
CA THR A 315 20.34 8.18 -9.76
C THR A 315 20.92 6.78 -9.51
N GLY A 316 21.47 6.15 -10.55
CA GLY A 316 22.13 4.84 -10.41
C GLY A 316 23.34 4.86 -9.46
N GLU A 317 24.00 6.01 -9.29
CA GLU A 317 25.07 6.18 -8.31
C GLU A 317 24.52 6.18 -6.88
N GLN A 318 23.53 7.03 -6.61
CA GLN A 318 22.86 7.09 -5.29
C GLN A 318 22.25 5.73 -4.90
N LEU A 319 21.68 5.01 -5.87
CA LEU A 319 21.11 3.70 -5.62
C LEU A 319 22.17 2.69 -5.16
N ARG A 320 23.31 2.61 -5.87
CA ARG A 320 24.43 1.72 -5.50
C ARG A 320 25.01 2.08 -4.13
N GLU A 321 25.16 3.36 -3.83
CA GLU A 321 25.69 3.82 -2.55
C GLU A 321 24.78 3.41 -1.38
N VAL A 322 23.46 3.54 -1.54
CA VAL A 322 22.47 3.04 -0.56
C VAL A 322 22.61 1.53 -0.35
N GLU A 323 22.73 0.75 -1.42
CA GLU A 323 22.89 -0.70 -1.36
C GLU A 323 24.19 -1.10 -0.62
N GLU A 324 25.31 -0.47 -0.94
CA GLU A 324 26.62 -0.71 -0.30
C GLU A 324 26.62 -0.34 1.19
N ILE A 325 25.97 0.76 1.58
CA ILE A 325 25.84 1.13 2.99
C ILE A 325 24.97 0.11 3.73
N LEU A 326 23.79 -0.23 3.18
CA LEU A 326 22.87 -1.13 3.88
C LEU A 326 23.39 -2.56 3.97
N ALA A 327 24.17 -3.04 2.99
CA ALA A 327 24.84 -4.33 3.05
C ALA A 327 25.79 -4.42 4.24
N ARG A 328 26.53 -3.34 4.55
CA ARG A 328 27.47 -3.28 5.69
C ARG A 328 26.79 -3.19 7.06
N THR A 329 25.52 -2.77 7.10
CA THR A 329 24.74 -2.65 8.35
C THR A 329 23.94 -3.91 8.72
N LYS A 330 24.06 -4.99 7.93
CA LYS A 330 23.41 -6.28 8.20
C LYS A 330 24.27 -7.19 9.10
N ASP A 331 25.57 -6.90 9.22
CA ASP A 331 26.56 -7.60 10.05
C ASP A 331 26.70 -6.92 11.42
#